data_AF-A0A7C8IY22-F1
#
_entry.id   AF-A0A7C8IY22-F1
#
_cell.length_a   1.000
_cell.length_b   1.000
_cell.length_c   1.000
_cell.angle_alpha   90.00
_cell.angle_beta   90.00
_cell.angle_gamma   90.00
#
_symmetry.space_group_name_H-M   'P 1'
#
loop_
_entity.id
_entity.type
_entity.pdbx_description
1 polymer ?
#
loop_
_entity_poly.entity_id
_entity_poly.type
_entity_poly.pdbx_seq_one_letter_code
_entity_poly.pdbx_strand_id
1 'polypeptide(L)'
;MPKPASTASKKGKREPSQKTDPGPSNVAPEPPQWPPFKGLLPPELLQLDTILSHQILTISRFFPSSLCNTYIQFLSNLPLTTTPSKPKRGEAVRVNDRFQVQDPTFAKRLWLDTGLKDLLENQESRELLWNTDELESGVKAWGLNPNIRIYRYTKGINLYPIPPFSFEYQDLYTDK
;
A
#
# COMPACT_ATOMS: atom_id res chain seq x y z
N MET A 1 20.36 -77.31 -22.93
CA MET A 1 20.29 -77.84 -21.54
C MET A 1 21.47 -77.27 -20.77
N PRO A 2 21.41 -76.93 -19.45
CA PRO A 2 20.33 -77.02 -18.45
C PRO A 2 20.02 -75.67 -17.72
N LYS A 3 18.93 -75.64 -16.94
CA LYS A 3 18.65 -74.72 -15.78
C LYS A 3 19.08 -75.46 -14.49
N PRO A 4 19.39 -74.85 -13.30
CA PRO A 4 18.51 -73.92 -12.55
C PRO A 4 19.16 -72.96 -11.47
N ALA A 5 18.31 -72.12 -10.84
CA ALA A 5 18.26 -71.59 -9.43
C ALA A 5 19.53 -70.95 -8.77
N SER A 6 19.53 -69.95 -7.88
CA SER A 6 18.54 -69.32 -6.98
C SER A 6 19.06 -67.96 -6.42
N THR A 7 18.12 -67.08 -6.04
CA THR A 7 18.09 -66.06 -4.96
C THR A 7 19.35 -65.31 -4.47
N ALA A 8 19.28 -63.97 -4.54
CA ALA A 8 19.62 -63.07 -3.41
C ALA A 8 19.07 -61.65 -3.64
N SER A 9 18.27 -61.17 -2.69
CA SER A 9 17.69 -59.82 -2.61
C SER A 9 18.72 -58.76 -2.23
N LYS A 10 18.63 -57.54 -2.82
CA LYS A 10 18.87 -56.25 -2.11
C LYS A 10 18.50 -55.02 -2.94
N LYS A 11 17.55 -54.24 -2.39
CA LYS A 11 17.34 -52.78 -2.45
C LYS A 11 17.70 -52.03 -3.75
N GLY A 12 16.66 -51.63 -4.49
CA GLY A 12 16.68 -50.51 -5.43
C GLY A 12 15.49 -49.58 -5.16
N LYS A 13 15.78 -48.30 -5.01
CA LYS A 13 14.98 -47.21 -4.45
C LYS A 13 13.85 -46.82 -5.42
N ARG A 14 12.58 -46.84 -4.98
CA ARG A 14 11.45 -46.28 -5.73
C ARG A 14 11.55 -44.75 -5.70
N GLU A 15 11.66 -44.15 -6.87
CA GLU A 15 11.45 -42.72 -7.09
C GLU A 15 10.01 -42.35 -6.71
N PRO A 16 9.77 -41.27 -5.94
CA PRO A 16 8.42 -40.75 -5.78
C PRO A 16 8.07 -39.90 -6.99
N SER A 17 7.14 -40.38 -7.81
CA SER A 17 6.41 -39.56 -8.78
C SER A 17 5.75 -38.40 -8.05
N GLN A 18 6.25 -37.18 -8.26
CA GLN A 18 5.60 -35.95 -7.84
C GLN A 18 4.31 -35.79 -8.65
N LYS A 19 3.17 -36.05 -7.98
CA LYS A 19 1.89 -35.48 -8.38
C LYS A 19 1.94 -34.00 -8.02
N THR A 20 1.96 -33.13 -9.00
CA THR A 20 1.80 -31.69 -8.83
C THR A 20 0.32 -31.39 -8.61
N ASP A 21 -0.08 -31.25 -7.36
CA ASP A 21 -1.30 -30.51 -7.00
C ASP A 21 -1.07 -29.02 -7.34
N PRO A 22 -2.01 -28.34 -8.03
CA PRO A 22 -1.94 -26.90 -8.19
C PRO A 22 -2.30 -26.25 -6.86
N GLY A 23 -1.29 -25.99 -6.03
CA GLY A 23 -1.43 -25.04 -4.92
C GLY A 23 -1.81 -23.65 -5.47
N PRO A 24 -2.58 -22.84 -4.73
CA PRO A 24 -2.93 -21.50 -5.17
C PRO A 24 -1.63 -20.71 -5.41
N SER A 25 -1.40 -20.33 -6.66
CA SER A 25 -0.27 -19.51 -7.03
C SER A 25 -0.45 -18.15 -6.34
N ASN A 26 0.37 -17.92 -5.32
CA ASN A 26 0.47 -16.64 -4.63
C ASN A 26 1.26 -15.66 -5.52
N VAL A 27 0.74 -15.39 -6.72
CA VAL A 27 1.33 -14.45 -7.66
C VAL A 27 1.03 -13.06 -7.12
N ALA A 28 2.07 -12.27 -6.86
CA ALA A 28 1.88 -10.87 -6.51
C ALA A 28 1.05 -10.19 -7.61
N PRO A 29 0.05 -9.35 -7.26
CA PRO A 29 -0.79 -8.72 -8.25
C PRO A 29 0.05 -7.88 -9.22
N GLU A 30 -0.22 -8.02 -10.52
CA GLU A 30 0.42 -7.20 -11.54
C GLU A 30 0.03 -5.72 -11.35
N PRO A 31 0.95 -4.76 -11.57
CA PRO A 31 0.62 -3.36 -11.56
C PRO A 31 -0.53 -3.02 -12.52
N PRO A 32 -1.60 -2.36 -12.05
CA PRO A 32 -2.71 -2.01 -12.93
C PRO A 32 -2.31 -0.83 -13.83
N GLN A 33 -3.05 -0.62 -14.92
CA GLN A 33 -2.81 0.50 -15.82
C GLN A 33 -3.31 1.82 -15.21
N TRP A 34 -2.49 2.43 -14.35
CA TRP A 34 -2.84 3.71 -13.71
C TRP A 34 -3.18 4.79 -14.74
N PRO A 35 -4.26 5.56 -14.55
CA PRO A 35 -4.57 6.69 -15.41
C PRO A 35 -3.38 7.67 -15.51
N PRO A 36 -3.20 8.35 -16.65
CA PRO A 36 -2.16 9.36 -16.77
C PRO A 36 -2.50 10.62 -15.95
N PHE A 37 -1.48 11.28 -15.40
CA PHE A 37 -1.64 12.56 -14.70
C PHE A 37 -1.87 13.71 -15.69
N LYS A 38 -3.11 13.84 -16.19
CA LYS A 38 -3.50 14.88 -17.16
C LYS A 38 -4.17 16.06 -16.48
N GLY A 39 -3.90 17.27 -16.99
CA GLY A 39 -4.56 18.49 -16.55
C GLY A 39 -4.11 18.99 -15.17
N LEU A 40 -2.94 18.54 -14.70
CA LEU A 40 -2.34 19.02 -13.46
C LEU A 40 -2.13 20.53 -13.50
N LEU A 41 -2.12 21.14 -12.31
CA LEU A 41 -1.67 22.52 -12.18
C LEU A 41 -0.17 22.60 -12.52
N PRO A 42 0.29 23.72 -13.11
CA PRO A 42 1.71 24.03 -13.16
C PRO A 42 2.34 23.89 -11.76
N PRO A 43 3.53 23.26 -11.62
CA PRO A 43 4.18 23.07 -10.32
C PRO A 43 4.35 24.36 -9.51
N GLU A 44 4.51 25.50 -10.18
CA GLU A 44 4.67 26.83 -9.57
C GLU A 44 3.40 27.33 -8.86
N LEU A 45 2.24 26.72 -9.13
CA LEU A 45 0.97 27.03 -8.46
C LEU A 45 0.69 26.10 -7.27
N LEU A 46 1.53 25.09 -7.03
CA LEU A 46 1.43 24.25 -5.84
C LEU A 46 2.03 24.99 -4.65
N GLN A 47 1.37 24.91 -3.50
CA GLN A 47 1.77 25.58 -2.27
C GLN A 47 1.57 24.65 -1.07
N LEU A 48 2.42 24.81 -0.05
CA LEU A 48 2.28 24.12 1.22
C LEU A 48 1.58 25.02 2.23
N ASP A 49 0.54 24.48 2.85
CA ASP A 49 -0.18 25.11 3.95
C ASP A 49 0.19 24.40 5.27
N THR A 50 0.66 25.14 6.26
CA THR A 50 1.08 24.59 7.56
C THR A 50 -0.10 24.40 8.51
N ILE A 51 -0.30 23.18 8.98
CA ILE A 51 -1.24 22.84 10.07
C ILE A 51 -0.49 22.72 11.39
N LEU A 52 0.68 22.08 11.37
CA LEU A 52 1.60 21.96 12.50
C LEU A 52 3.03 22.08 12.00
N SER A 53 3.76 23.08 12.50
CA SER A 53 5.12 23.40 12.04
C SER A 53 6.04 22.17 12.10
N HIS A 54 6.77 21.94 11.00
CA HIS A 54 7.72 20.85 10.83
C HIS A 54 7.13 19.44 11.02
N GLN A 55 5.80 19.28 10.95
CA GLN A 55 5.13 17.98 11.18
C GLN A 55 3.97 17.72 10.22
N ILE A 56 3.03 18.67 10.10
CA ILE A 56 1.82 18.49 9.30
C ILE A 56 1.67 19.67 8.36
N LEU A 57 1.91 19.40 7.08
CA LEU A 57 1.69 20.32 5.97
C LEU A 57 0.64 19.72 5.03
N THR A 58 -0.05 20.58 4.29
CA THR A 58 -1.04 20.16 3.30
C THR A 58 -0.78 20.83 1.96
N ILE A 59 -1.18 20.17 0.87
CA ILE A 59 -1.09 20.71 -0.50
C ILE A 59 -2.51 20.81 -1.03
N SER A 60 -3.01 22.04 -1.12
CA SER A 60 -4.33 22.30 -1.64
C SER A 60 -4.39 22.09 -3.16
N ARG A 61 -5.45 21.44 -3.66
CA ARG A 61 -5.71 21.22 -5.10
C ARG A 61 -4.59 20.47 -5.84
N PHE A 62 -3.87 19.58 -5.15
CA PHE A 62 -2.80 18.77 -5.74
C PHE A 62 -3.24 18.02 -7.01
N PHE A 63 -4.46 17.46 -7.00
CA PHE A 63 -5.11 16.94 -8.20
C PHE A 63 -6.36 17.77 -8.55
N PRO A 64 -6.56 18.10 -9.84
CA PRO A 64 -7.79 18.73 -10.29
C PRO A 64 -8.97 17.75 -10.18
N SER A 65 -10.18 18.29 -10.02
CA SER A 65 -11.39 17.48 -9.85
C SER A 65 -11.62 16.47 -10.99
N SER A 66 -11.24 16.81 -12.22
CA SER A 66 -11.31 15.90 -13.38
C SER A 66 -10.41 14.67 -13.22
N LEU A 67 -9.18 14.86 -12.73
CA LEU A 67 -8.24 13.77 -12.47
C LEU A 67 -8.70 12.93 -11.28
N CYS A 68 -9.19 13.56 -10.21
CA CYS A 68 -9.79 12.86 -9.08
C CYS A 68 -10.93 11.95 -9.53
N ASN A 69 -11.86 12.44 -10.35
CA ASN A 69 -12.98 11.65 -10.87
C ASN A 69 -12.50 10.46 -11.72
N THR A 70 -11.50 10.69 -12.58
CA THR A 70 -10.87 9.62 -13.39
C THR A 70 -10.28 8.54 -12.50
N TYR A 71 -9.54 8.92 -11.45
CA TYR A 71 -8.98 7.97 -10.50
C TYR A 71 -10.05 7.27 -9.67
N ILE A 72 -11.10 7.96 -9.23
CA ILE A 72 -12.20 7.34 -8.49
C ILE A 72 -12.85 6.22 -9.33
N GLN A 73 -13.18 6.49 -10.59
CA GLN A 73 -13.76 5.50 -11.52
C GLN A 73 -12.81 4.32 -11.79
N PHE A 74 -11.51 4.59 -11.92
CA PHE A 74 -10.52 3.54 -12.12
C PHE A 74 -10.37 2.68 -10.85
N LEU A 75 -10.17 3.31 -9.69
CA LEU A 75 -9.93 2.65 -8.41
C LEU A 75 -11.14 1.83 -7.95
N SER A 76 -12.36 2.21 -8.32
CA SER A 76 -13.57 1.43 -7.99
C SER A 76 -13.59 0.04 -8.65
N ASN A 77 -12.85 -0.14 -9.75
CA ASN A 77 -12.77 -1.39 -10.50
C ASN A 77 -11.61 -2.29 -10.05
N LEU A 78 -10.77 -1.83 -9.11
CA LEU A 78 -9.67 -2.65 -8.60
C LEU A 78 -10.19 -3.80 -7.71
N PRO A 79 -9.51 -4.96 -7.71
CA PRO A 79 -9.90 -6.09 -6.87
C PRO A 79 -9.43 -5.87 -5.42
N LEU A 80 -10.15 -5.06 -4.66
CA LEU A 80 -9.85 -4.82 -3.25
C LEU A 80 -10.30 -6.00 -2.40
N THR A 81 -9.47 -6.38 -1.42
CA THR A 81 -9.77 -7.42 -0.44
C THR A 81 -10.08 -6.79 0.91
N THR A 82 -11.20 -7.17 1.52
CA THR A 82 -11.54 -6.72 2.88
C THR A 82 -10.56 -7.30 3.90
N THR A 83 -9.97 -6.44 4.72
CA THR A 83 -9.09 -6.88 5.80
C THR A 83 -9.86 -7.69 6.85
N PRO A 84 -9.25 -8.75 7.43
CA PRO A 84 -9.93 -9.56 8.44
C PRO A 84 -10.37 -8.70 9.64
N SER A 85 -11.66 -8.75 9.97
CA SER A 85 -12.30 -7.93 11.00
C SER A 85 -11.92 -8.31 12.44
N LYS A 86 -11.22 -9.43 12.66
CA LYS A 86 -10.76 -9.86 13.98
C LYS A 86 -9.39 -9.25 14.28
N PRO A 87 -9.30 -8.15 15.07
CA PRO A 87 -8.02 -7.61 15.48
C PRO A 87 -7.29 -8.60 16.39
N LYS A 88 -5.96 -8.51 16.43
CA LYS A 88 -5.20 -9.13 17.51
C LYS A 88 -5.40 -8.32 18.80
N ARG A 89 -5.14 -8.94 19.95
CA ARG A 89 -5.20 -8.26 21.25
C ARG A 89 -4.29 -7.03 21.23
N GLY A 90 -4.86 -5.85 21.53
CA GLY A 90 -4.14 -4.57 21.52
C GLY A 90 -4.05 -3.88 20.15
N GLU A 91 -4.61 -4.47 19.09
CA GLU A 91 -4.67 -3.83 17.76
C GLU A 91 -6.04 -3.19 17.51
N ALA A 92 -6.05 -2.11 16.72
CA ALA A 92 -7.29 -1.51 16.25
C ALA A 92 -8.02 -2.46 15.28
N VAL A 93 -9.36 -2.51 15.38
CA VAL A 93 -10.22 -3.16 14.38
C VAL A 93 -10.02 -2.47 13.04
N ARG A 94 -9.69 -3.24 11.99
CA ARG A 94 -9.60 -2.74 10.61
C ARG A 94 -10.58 -3.53 9.76
N VAL A 95 -11.50 -2.83 9.12
CA VAL A 95 -12.51 -3.43 8.24
C VAL A 95 -12.43 -2.83 6.83
N ASN A 96 -11.28 -2.28 6.45
CA ASN A 96 -11.14 -1.61 5.17
C ASN A 96 -10.88 -2.59 4.02
N ASP A 97 -11.45 -2.26 2.88
CA ASP A 97 -11.08 -2.84 1.60
C ASP A 97 -9.69 -2.31 1.23
N ARG A 98 -8.76 -3.22 0.94
CA ARG A 98 -7.38 -2.89 0.61
C ARG A 98 -6.98 -3.49 -0.74
N PHE A 99 -6.34 -2.67 -1.56
CA PHE A 99 -5.51 -3.11 -2.68
C PHE A 99 -4.06 -2.70 -2.42
N GLN A 100 -3.11 -3.60 -2.68
CA GLN A 100 -1.70 -3.35 -2.49
C GLN A 100 -0.92 -3.89 -3.69
N VAL A 101 -0.03 -3.08 -4.25
CA VAL A 101 0.84 -3.49 -5.36
C VAL A 101 2.21 -2.82 -5.25
N GLN A 102 3.24 -3.52 -5.70
CA GLN A 102 4.58 -2.97 -5.81
C GLN A 102 4.75 -2.35 -7.20
N ASP A 103 4.79 -1.02 -7.27
CA ASP A 103 4.90 -0.30 -8.55
C ASP A 103 5.86 0.91 -8.44
N PRO A 104 7.17 0.69 -8.64
CA PRO A 104 8.15 1.77 -8.64
C PRO A 104 7.98 2.75 -9.81
N THR A 105 7.41 2.31 -10.93
CA THR A 105 7.17 3.18 -12.09
C THR A 105 6.09 4.19 -11.79
N PHE A 106 4.97 3.75 -11.20
CA PHE A 106 3.92 4.65 -10.74
C PHE A 106 4.41 5.58 -9.64
N ALA A 107 5.14 5.08 -8.64
CA ALA A 107 5.70 5.92 -7.57
C ALA A 107 6.63 7.01 -8.12
N LYS A 108 7.48 6.67 -9.10
CA LYS A 108 8.36 7.62 -9.77
C LYS A 108 7.58 8.67 -10.55
N ARG A 109 6.57 8.28 -11.33
CA ARG A 109 5.70 9.23 -12.05
C ARG A 109 4.95 10.15 -11.09
N LEU A 110 4.40 9.61 -10.00
CA LEU A 110 3.71 10.39 -8.98
C LEU A 110 4.66 11.42 -8.33
N TRP A 111 5.92 11.08 -8.15
CA TRP A 111 6.95 11.98 -7.61
C TRP A 111 7.37 13.08 -8.61
N LEU A 112 7.65 12.70 -9.85
CA LEU A 112 8.23 13.60 -10.86
C LEU A 112 7.18 14.37 -11.65
N ASP A 113 6.17 13.67 -12.18
CA ASP A 113 5.25 14.24 -13.18
C ASP A 113 4.19 15.15 -12.56
N THR A 114 4.01 15.10 -11.23
CA THR A 114 2.99 15.88 -10.52
C THR A 114 3.49 17.20 -9.96
N GLY A 115 4.79 17.51 -10.10
CA GLY A 115 5.42 18.65 -9.46
C GLY A 115 5.67 18.48 -7.96
N LEU A 116 5.34 17.32 -7.37
CA LEU A 116 5.57 17.06 -5.94
C LEU A 116 7.05 17.17 -5.56
N LYS A 117 7.95 16.62 -6.39
CA LYS A 117 9.40 16.78 -6.17
C LYS A 117 9.81 18.24 -6.11
N ASP A 118 9.42 19.02 -7.11
CA ASP A 118 9.84 20.42 -7.25
C ASP A 118 9.26 21.27 -6.13
N LEU A 119 8.04 20.96 -5.68
CA LEU A 119 7.44 21.55 -4.49
C LEU A 119 8.27 21.24 -3.24
N LEU A 120 8.58 19.98 -2.95
CA LEU A 120 9.28 19.64 -1.70
C LEU A 120 10.78 20.03 -1.70
N GLU A 121 11.39 20.24 -2.86
CA GLU A 121 12.79 20.63 -2.99
C GLU A 121 13.01 22.15 -3.03
N ASN A 122 11.96 22.96 -3.26
CA ASN A 122 12.12 24.42 -3.27
C ASN A 122 12.44 24.96 -1.86
N GLN A 123 13.16 26.07 -1.82
CA GLN A 123 13.74 26.61 -0.58
C GLN A 123 12.68 26.93 0.48
N GLU A 124 11.59 27.60 0.09
CA GLU A 124 10.50 27.96 0.99
C GLU A 124 9.85 26.73 1.63
N SER A 125 9.60 25.70 0.83
CA SER A 125 9.00 24.45 1.31
C SER A 125 9.94 23.70 2.25
N ARG A 126 11.25 23.74 2.01
CA ARG A 126 12.23 23.11 2.90
C ARG A 126 12.22 23.73 4.30
N GLU A 127 12.09 25.06 4.39
CA GLU A 127 12.00 25.77 5.67
C GLU A 127 10.71 25.45 6.44
N LEU A 128 9.62 25.10 5.74
CA LEU A 128 8.38 24.64 6.36
C LEU A 128 8.44 23.17 6.83
N LEU A 129 9.15 22.32 6.07
CA LEU A 129 9.21 20.88 6.27
C LEU A 129 10.16 20.47 7.40
N TRP A 130 11.30 21.14 7.51
CA TRP A 130 12.41 20.73 8.39
C TRP A 130 12.79 21.85 9.35
N ASN A 131 13.20 21.49 10.56
CA ASN A 131 13.79 22.44 11.49
C ASN A 131 15.25 22.77 11.10
N THR A 132 15.86 23.76 11.78
CA THR A 132 17.22 24.23 11.48
C THR A 132 18.25 23.10 11.51
N ASP A 133 18.24 22.26 12.56
CA ASP A 133 19.21 21.17 12.73
C ASP A 133 19.10 20.14 11.59
N GLU A 134 17.87 19.83 11.16
CA GLU A 134 17.59 18.92 10.04
C GLU A 134 18.04 19.51 8.70
N LEU A 135 17.82 20.81 8.49
CA LEU A 135 18.26 21.51 7.27
C LEU A 135 19.79 21.55 7.17
N GLU A 136 20.48 21.87 8.26
CA GLU A 136 21.95 21.87 8.34
C GLU A 136 22.54 20.48 8.15
N SER A 137 21.84 19.45 8.64
CA SER A 137 22.20 18.03 8.44
C SER A 137 21.93 17.53 7.00
N GLY A 138 21.27 18.33 6.16
CA GLY A 138 20.97 17.99 4.77
C GLY A 138 19.79 17.03 4.60
N VAL A 139 18.87 16.96 5.55
CA VAL A 139 17.65 16.16 5.42
C VAL A 139 16.82 16.66 4.24
N LYS A 140 16.33 15.73 3.42
CA LYS A 140 15.46 16.02 2.29
C LYS A 140 14.60 14.82 1.90
N ALA A 141 13.50 15.09 1.21
CA ALA A 141 12.71 14.07 0.54
C ALA A 141 13.48 13.50 -0.66
N TRP A 142 13.48 12.17 -0.82
CA TRP A 142 14.16 11.49 -1.94
C TRP A 142 13.20 10.88 -2.97
N GLY A 143 11.97 10.59 -2.56
CA GLY A 143 10.96 9.96 -3.41
C GLY A 143 9.89 9.26 -2.60
N LEU A 144 9.06 8.49 -3.30
CA LEU A 144 7.92 7.78 -2.73
C LEU A 144 8.21 6.29 -2.56
N ASN A 145 7.61 5.69 -1.53
CA ASN A 145 7.67 4.24 -1.33
C ASN A 145 6.93 3.53 -2.49
N PRO A 146 7.57 2.57 -3.19
CA PRO A 146 6.95 1.85 -4.31
C PRO A 146 5.81 0.89 -3.91
N ASN A 147 5.60 0.66 -2.61
CA ASN A 147 4.48 -0.13 -2.10
C ASN A 147 3.20 0.72 -2.06
N ILE A 148 2.46 0.70 -3.18
CA ILE A 148 1.24 1.47 -3.37
C ILE A 148 0.09 0.77 -2.66
N ARG A 149 -0.61 1.50 -1.79
CA ARG A 149 -1.74 0.99 -1.01
C ARG A 149 -2.96 1.87 -1.24
N ILE A 150 -4.05 1.24 -1.68
CA ILE A 150 -5.35 1.88 -1.84
C ILE A 150 -6.27 1.33 -0.77
N TYR A 151 -6.95 2.23 -0.09
CA TYR A 151 -7.96 1.91 0.91
C TYR A 151 -9.30 2.46 0.47
N ARG A 152 -10.35 1.62 0.58
CA ARG A 152 -11.72 2.06 0.38
C ARG A 152 -12.48 1.91 1.68
N TYR A 153 -13.14 3.00 2.05
CA TYR A 153 -14.05 3.07 3.19
C TYR A 153 -15.46 3.23 2.64
N THR A 154 -16.34 2.31 2.99
CA THR A 154 -17.79 2.44 2.75
C THR A 154 -18.48 2.82 4.05
N LYS A 155 -19.71 3.29 3.97
CA LYS A 155 -20.51 3.65 5.15
C LYS A 155 -20.55 2.46 6.13
N GLY A 156 -20.15 2.69 7.38
CA GLY A 156 -20.06 1.66 8.42
C GLY A 156 -18.67 1.08 8.65
N ILE A 157 -17.70 1.34 7.75
CA ILE A 157 -16.29 0.98 7.93
C ILE A 157 -15.56 2.16 8.57
N ASN A 158 -15.32 2.08 9.88
CA ASN A 158 -14.53 3.07 10.61
C ASN A 158 -13.16 2.51 10.99
N LEU A 159 -12.11 3.34 10.91
CA LEU A 159 -10.89 3.12 11.68
C LEU A 159 -11.21 3.53 13.11
N TYR A 160 -11.50 2.56 13.97
CA TYR A 160 -11.73 2.86 15.38
C TYR A 160 -10.40 3.31 16.00
N PRO A 161 -10.39 4.38 16.82
CA PRO A 161 -9.24 4.68 17.64
C PRO A 161 -8.89 3.45 18.49
N ILE A 162 -7.61 3.25 18.77
CA ILE A 162 -7.20 2.23 19.74
C ILE A 162 -7.92 2.58 21.05
N PRO A 163 -8.78 1.69 21.58
CA PRO A 163 -9.47 1.98 22.83
C PRO A 163 -8.44 2.27 23.90
N PRO A 164 -8.64 3.27 24.77
CA PRO A 164 -7.84 3.39 25.98
C PRO A 164 -7.89 2.05 26.72
N PHE A 165 -6.80 1.70 27.39
CA PHE A 165 -6.46 0.37 27.94
C PHE A 165 -7.49 -0.25 28.92
N SER A 166 -8.67 0.34 29.10
CA SER A 166 -9.64 0.02 30.15
C SER A 166 -11.11 -0.08 29.70
N PHE A 167 -11.43 -0.26 28.42
CA PHE A 167 -12.83 -0.52 28.01
C PHE A 167 -13.07 -2.01 27.75
N GLU A 168 -13.97 -2.61 28.55
CA GLU A 168 -14.40 -3.99 28.40
C GLU A 168 -15.08 -4.19 27.03
N TYR A 169 -14.71 -5.29 26.36
CA TYR A 169 -15.10 -5.62 24.99
C TYR A 169 -16.61 -5.91 24.78
N GLN A 170 -17.44 -5.76 25.81
CA GLN A 170 -18.85 -6.19 25.79
C GLN A 170 -19.81 -5.19 25.15
N ASP A 171 -19.42 -3.92 24.97
CA ASP A 171 -20.35 -2.88 24.50
C ASP A 171 -20.35 -2.65 22.98
N LEU A 172 -19.53 -3.36 22.21
CA LEU A 172 -19.42 -3.15 20.75
C LEU A 172 -20.28 -4.08 19.89
N TYR A 173 -21.10 -4.95 20.49
CA TYR A 173 -21.96 -5.91 19.76
C TYR A 173 -23.44 -5.86 20.15
N THR A 174 -23.90 -4.81 20.82
CA THR A 174 -25.32 -4.58 21.08
C THR A 174 -25.79 -3.31 20.38
N ASP A 175 -26.01 -3.41 19.08
CA ASP A 175 -27.30 -3.00 18.52
C ASP A 175 -27.51 -3.57 17.11
N LYS A 176 -28.80 -3.75 16.81
CA LYS A 176 -29.46 -4.63 15.82
C LYS A 176 -29.02 -4.54 14.36
#